data_AF-A0A2M6ZY83-F1
#
_entry.id   AF-A0A2M6ZY83-F1
#
_cell.length_a   1.000
_cell.length_b   1.000
_cell.length_c   1.000
_cell.angle_alpha   90.00
_cell.angle_beta   90.00
_cell.angle_gamma   90.00
#
_symmetry.space_group_name_H-M   'P 1'
#
loop_
_entity.id
_entity.type
_entity.pdbx_description
1 polymer ?
#
loop_
_entity_poly.entity_id
_entity_poly.type
_entity_poly.pdbx_seq_one_letter_code
_entity_poly.pdbx_strand_id
1 'polypeptide(L)'
;MMVTFISQCEKNALNKTRRVLDSFANRIGDNTWQTVITEEGLSAVKKLLRKTASKNTAVSCHWIRSRSRSDLLWVVGNRDKFDKKGNVPVNRTEKNIVNSQWENNWHYLPIIKALSALAALFHDWGKATALFQEKLKTSFSLGDPIRHEWISCLLFSAFVEASDSQDDDLVWLIALANGELNESQLKLIVNQRTKKPIEKLPPVAKMLSWLILSHHRMPLPLDKDNWRDEPAPDIATISKWIDQTWGYENCHENEKGYQKRLNSCFEFHNGLLSQSSIWLKQLKKWAQRLQDCLPKIQQSITDGSHRLILHHARLCLMLGDHYYSSQSADKNWQDTIGLFANTDRKTKTLKQKLDEHLMGVEKNALHIAHLLPAFEQEPPVAQGIHALKKTSPKAFDWQNKAVEKIKTWREQQGKSQSGFFAVNMASTGCGKTFANAKVMRALSSDGDSLRYILALGLRTLTLQTGDEYRKRVGLDNSELAVLIGSKAIMELHNQSTQVDEFLEDSQSGSESLEPLLNEDIDYDCNIPEEGLATVLRQQRDRQFLYAPVLVCTIDHIMDATETKRGGRYILPSLRLMSSDLVIDEVDD
;
A
#
# COMPACT_ATOMS: atom_id res chain seq x y z
N MET A 1 35.29 -18.59 -16.36
CA MET A 1 35.72 -17.80 -15.17
C MET A 1 35.86 -18.72 -13.97
N MET A 2 36.77 -18.45 -13.04
CA MET A 2 36.91 -19.24 -11.81
C MET A 2 36.10 -18.60 -10.67
N VAL A 3 35.15 -19.33 -10.11
CA VAL A 3 34.22 -18.82 -9.09
C VAL A 3 34.29 -19.65 -7.82
N THR A 4 34.06 -18.98 -6.69
CA THR A 4 33.92 -19.60 -5.37
C THR A 4 32.53 -19.29 -4.82
N PHE A 5 31.82 -20.33 -4.37
CA PHE A 5 30.56 -20.21 -3.66
C PHE A 5 30.77 -20.46 -2.17
N ILE A 6 30.22 -19.59 -1.33
CA ILE A 6 30.25 -19.72 0.13
C ILE A 6 28.82 -19.80 0.63
N SER A 7 28.49 -20.84 1.39
CA SER A 7 27.16 -21.03 1.98
C SER A 7 27.17 -20.70 3.48
N GLN A 8 26.16 -19.96 3.92
CA GLN A 8 25.77 -19.79 5.32
C GLN A 8 24.31 -20.25 5.51
N CYS A 9 23.89 -21.23 4.71
CA CYS A 9 22.54 -21.76 4.76
C CYS A 9 22.30 -22.52 6.07
N GLU A 10 21.11 -22.36 6.63
CA GLU A 10 20.70 -23.03 7.87
C GLU A 10 19.53 -23.99 7.62
N LYS A 11 19.36 -24.97 8.52
CA LYS A 11 18.25 -25.94 8.49
C LYS A 11 18.15 -26.66 7.13
N ASN A 12 16.93 -26.91 6.65
CA ASN A 12 16.67 -27.62 5.39
C ASN A 12 17.21 -26.90 4.14
N ALA A 13 17.50 -25.59 4.23
CA ALA A 13 18.08 -24.85 3.11
C ALA A 13 19.48 -25.34 2.77
N LEU A 14 20.26 -25.77 3.79
CA LEU A 14 21.62 -26.26 3.58
C LEU A 14 21.65 -27.49 2.67
N ASN A 15 20.78 -28.47 2.94
CA ASN A 15 20.72 -29.70 2.13
C ASN A 15 20.29 -29.42 0.68
N LYS A 16 19.34 -28.50 0.49
CA LYS A 16 18.90 -28.08 -0.86
C LYS A 16 20.03 -27.37 -1.62
N THR A 17 20.70 -26.42 -0.98
CA THR A 17 21.83 -25.69 -1.56
C THR A 17 22.98 -26.62 -1.93
N ARG A 18 23.33 -27.57 -1.05
CA ARG A 18 24.35 -28.58 -1.30
C ARG A 18 24.02 -29.40 -2.55
N ARG A 19 22.78 -29.90 -2.66
CA ARG A 19 22.33 -30.66 -3.83
C ARG A 19 22.48 -29.88 -5.14
N VAL A 20 22.21 -28.58 -5.13
CA VAL A 20 22.41 -27.72 -6.30
C VAL A 20 23.92 -27.54 -6.56
N LEU A 21 24.69 -27.01 -5.61
CA LEU A 21 26.09 -26.65 -5.83
C LEU A 21 26.99 -27.84 -6.14
N ASP A 22 26.75 -29.00 -5.51
CA ASP A 22 27.53 -30.22 -5.77
C ASP A 22 27.38 -30.72 -7.22
N SER A 23 26.30 -30.36 -7.92
CA SER A 23 26.11 -30.73 -9.32
C SER A 23 26.87 -29.83 -10.32
N PHE A 24 27.34 -28.65 -9.88
CA PHE A 24 28.01 -27.67 -10.75
C PHE A 24 29.45 -27.35 -10.33
N ALA A 25 29.82 -27.62 -9.08
CA ALA A 25 31.10 -27.21 -8.53
C ALA A 25 31.68 -28.24 -7.56
N ASN A 26 33.02 -28.26 -7.48
CA ASN A 26 33.71 -29.14 -6.54
C ASN A 26 33.63 -28.54 -5.14
N ARG A 27 33.15 -29.32 -4.18
CA ARG A 27 33.15 -28.94 -2.77
C ARG A 27 34.59 -29.01 -2.23
N ILE A 28 35.11 -27.88 -1.77
CA ILE A 28 36.48 -27.73 -1.25
C ILE A 28 36.52 -27.45 0.27
N GLY A 29 35.35 -27.35 0.90
CA GLY A 29 35.17 -27.23 2.35
C GLY A 29 33.72 -27.50 2.74
N ASP A 30 33.40 -27.52 4.03
CA ASP A 30 32.06 -27.93 4.52
C ASP A 30 30.90 -27.15 3.90
N ASN A 31 31.13 -25.86 3.64
CA ASN A 31 30.16 -24.93 3.07
C ASN A 31 30.79 -24.08 1.96
N THR A 32 31.75 -24.64 1.23
CA THR A 32 32.53 -23.91 0.22
C THR A 32 32.73 -24.74 -1.04
N TRP A 33 32.47 -24.14 -2.19
CA TRP A 33 32.62 -24.77 -3.51
C TRP A 33 33.44 -23.90 -4.44
N GLN A 34 34.16 -24.52 -5.35
CA GLN A 34 34.93 -23.82 -6.36
C GLN A 34 34.90 -24.55 -7.69
N THR A 35 34.80 -23.79 -8.78
CA THR A 35 34.75 -24.35 -10.13
C THR A 35 35.17 -23.33 -11.19
N VAL A 36 35.49 -23.82 -12.38
CA VAL A 36 35.60 -23.00 -13.59
C VAL A 36 34.29 -23.15 -14.36
N ILE A 37 33.58 -22.04 -14.55
CA ILE A 37 32.24 -22.03 -15.15
C ILE A 37 32.11 -20.94 -16.22
N THR A 38 31.18 -21.13 -17.16
CA THR A 38 30.75 -20.10 -18.12
C THR A 38 29.79 -19.11 -17.45
N GLU A 39 29.55 -17.96 -18.09
CA GLU A 39 28.58 -16.97 -17.61
C GLU A 39 27.15 -17.51 -17.63
N GLU A 40 26.80 -18.24 -18.68
CA GLU A 40 25.53 -18.95 -18.80
C GLU A 40 25.36 -20.01 -17.70
N GLY A 41 26.41 -20.80 -17.44
CA GLY A 41 26.41 -21.78 -16.36
C GLY A 41 26.24 -21.13 -14.99
N LEU A 42 26.91 -20.00 -14.75
CA LEU A 42 26.77 -19.26 -13.49
C LEU A 42 25.35 -18.71 -13.32
N SER A 43 24.74 -18.19 -14.39
CA SER A 43 23.36 -17.74 -14.41
C SER A 43 22.38 -18.87 -14.10
N ALA A 44 22.60 -20.06 -14.68
CA ALA A 44 21.80 -21.25 -14.39
C ALA A 44 21.91 -21.68 -12.92
N VAL A 45 23.11 -21.67 -12.33
CA VAL A 45 23.31 -21.94 -10.90
C VAL A 45 22.55 -20.92 -10.03
N LYS A 46 22.67 -19.62 -10.33
CA LYS A 46 21.95 -18.55 -9.62
C LYS A 46 20.43 -18.80 -9.64
N LYS A 47 19.89 -19.17 -10.80
CA LYS A 47 18.46 -19.45 -11.01
C LYS A 47 17.99 -20.68 -10.22
N LEU A 48 18.76 -21.77 -10.23
CA LEU A 48 18.43 -23.00 -9.47
C LEU A 48 18.49 -22.80 -7.95
N LEU A 49 19.51 -22.07 -7.48
CA LEU A 49 19.60 -21.70 -6.06
C LEU A 49 18.41 -20.86 -5.62
N ARG A 50 18.01 -19.87 -6.43
CA ARG A 50 16.83 -19.03 -6.14
C ARG A 50 15.52 -19.83 -6.12
N LYS A 51 15.30 -20.72 -7.09
CA LYS A 51 14.08 -21.55 -7.16
C LYS A 51 13.87 -22.41 -5.90
N THR A 52 14.94 -22.76 -5.22
CA THR A 52 14.91 -23.58 -3.99
C THR A 52 15.19 -22.77 -2.72
N ALA A 53 15.39 -21.46 -2.85
CA ALA A 53 15.76 -20.60 -1.75
C ALA A 53 14.59 -20.42 -0.76
N SER A 54 14.94 -20.29 0.52
CA SER A 54 14.04 -20.00 1.62
C SER A 54 14.68 -18.93 2.52
N LYS A 55 14.00 -18.50 3.59
CA LYS A 55 14.57 -17.54 4.55
C LYS A 55 15.90 -17.96 5.19
N ASN A 56 16.18 -19.27 5.20
CA ASN A 56 17.43 -19.82 5.73
C ASN A 56 18.49 -20.06 4.64
N THR A 57 18.20 -19.75 3.37
CA THR A 57 19.19 -19.83 2.29
C THR A 57 20.06 -18.60 2.34
N ALA A 58 21.38 -18.77 2.30
CA ALA A 58 22.36 -17.68 2.21
C ALA A 58 23.59 -18.22 1.47
N VAL A 59 23.81 -17.75 0.24
CA VAL A 59 24.94 -18.17 -0.61
C VAL A 59 25.57 -16.96 -1.28
N SER A 60 26.87 -16.73 -1.10
CA SER A 60 27.62 -15.69 -1.82
C SER A 60 28.46 -16.30 -2.95
N CYS A 61 28.55 -15.61 -4.09
CA CYS A 61 29.34 -16.02 -5.24
C CYS A 61 30.44 -15.00 -5.52
N HIS A 62 31.69 -15.45 -5.52
CA HIS A 62 32.88 -14.63 -5.75
C HIS A 62 33.56 -15.02 -7.05
N TRP A 63 33.94 -14.04 -7.87
CA TRP A 63 34.81 -14.24 -9.02
C TRP A 63 36.26 -13.97 -8.63
N ILE A 64 37.11 -14.97 -8.79
CA ILE A 64 38.56 -14.83 -8.65
C ILE A 64 39.11 -14.20 -9.94
N ARG A 65 39.50 -12.92 -9.86
CA ARG A 65 40.12 -12.17 -10.96
C ARG A 65 41.61 -12.45 -11.07
N SER A 66 42.28 -12.51 -9.93
CA SER A 66 43.72 -12.74 -9.80
C SER A 66 43.99 -13.40 -8.44
N ARG A 67 45.27 -13.74 -8.17
CA ARG A 67 45.68 -14.30 -6.88
C ARG A 67 45.37 -13.40 -5.67
N SER A 68 45.30 -12.08 -5.87
CA SER A 68 45.09 -11.09 -4.80
C SER A 68 43.72 -10.41 -4.85
N ARG A 69 42.87 -10.74 -5.83
CA ARG A 69 41.60 -10.05 -6.06
C ARG A 69 40.46 -11.02 -6.32
N SER A 70 39.48 -10.98 -5.42
CA SER A 70 38.15 -11.55 -5.61
C SER A 70 37.10 -10.42 -5.64
N ASP A 71 36.18 -10.51 -6.60
CA ASP A 71 35.04 -9.59 -6.69
C ASP A 71 33.76 -10.37 -6.34
N LEU A 72 32.94 -9.83 -5.43
CA LEU A 72 31.60 -10.37 -5.17
C LEU A 72 30.71 -10.15 -6.39
N LEU A 73 30.14 -11.22 -6.93
CA LEU A 73 29.20 -11.15 -8.04
C LEU A 73 27.76 -10.97 -7.54
N TRP A 74 27.29 -11.85 -6.65
CA TRP A 74 25.93 -11.83 -6.14
C TRP A 74 25.80 -12.62 -4.84
N VAL A 75 24.68 -12.41 -4.16
CA VAL A 75 24.24 -13.20 -3.00
C VAL A 75 22.82 -13.70 -3.26
N VAL A 76 22.54 -14.98 -2.97
CA VAL A 76 21.21 -15.57 -3.03
C VAL A 76 20.71 -15.85 -1.62
N GLY A 77 19.52 -15.34 -1.30
CA GLY A 77 18.84 -15.50 -0.01
C GLY A 77 19.21 -14.42 1.01
N ASN A 78 19.31 -14.80 2.28
CA ASN A 78 19.59 -13.92 3.40
C ASN A 78 21.00 -13.33 3.30
N ARG A 79 21.07 -12.03 2.97
CA ARG A 79 22.32 -11.29 2.83
C ARG A 79 22.95 -10.90 4.17
N ASP A 80 22.18 -10.84 5.26
CA ASP A 80 22.67 -10.44 6.59
C ASP A 80 23.70 -11.44 7.15
N LYS A 81 23.80 -12.62 6.55
CA LYS A 81 24.86 -13.60 6.81
C LYS A 81 26.21 -13.22 6.19
N PHE A 82 26.29 -12.12 5.43
CA PHE A 82 27.49 -11.67 4.74
C PHE A 82 27.73 -10.15 4.93
N ASP A 83 28.99 -9.74 4.89
CA ASP A 83 29.37 -8.33 4.85
C ASP A 83 29.16 -7.70 3.45
N LYS A 84 29.48 -6.41 3.30
CA LYS A 84 29.39 -5.71 2.00
C LYS A 84 30.21 -6.35 0.88
N LYS A 85 31.26 -7.12 1.22
CA LYS A 85 32.13 -7.83 0.28
C LYS A 85 31.71 -9.30 0.10
N GLY A 86 30.65 -9.76 0.75
CA GLY A 86 30.16 -11.14 0.63
C GLY A 86 30.94 -12.14 1.49
N ASN A 87 31.73 -11.67 2.45
CA ASN A 87 32.44 -12.49 3.41
C ASN A 87 31.56 -12.78 4.61
N VAL A 88 31.80 -13.90 5.30
CA VAL A 88 31.09 -14.22 6.54
C VAL A 88 31.57 -13.29 7.65
N PRO A 89 30.69 -12.51 8.30
CA PRO A 89 31.09 -11.61 9.36
C PRO A 89 31.55 -12.40 10.59
N VAL A 90 32.70 -12.03 11.14
CA VAL A 90 33.26 -12.68 12.34
C VAL A 90 32.70 -12.12 13.65
N ASN A 91 32.18 -10.89 13.61
CA ASN A 91 31.51 -10.24 14.73
C ASN A 91 30.09 -9.84 14.32
N ARG A 92 29.14 -10.01 15.22
CA ARG A 92 27.76 -9.56 15.04
C ARG A 92 27.43 -8.52 16.10
N THR A 93 26.71 -7.49 15.69
CA THR A 93 26.06 -6.55 16.59
C THR A 93 24.56 -6.72 16.42
N GLU A 94 23.83 -6.93 17.51
CA GLU A 94 22.38 -6.97 17.48
C GLU A 94 21.84 -5.56 17.59
N LYS A 95 21.00 -5.17 16.62
CA LYS A 95 20.24 -3.92 16.67
C LYS A 95 18.83 -4.30 17.11
N ASN A 96 18.38 -3.79 18.25
CA ASN A 96 16.99 -3.95 18.64
C ASN A 96 16.10 -3.30 17.58
N ILE A 97 15.30 -4.12 16.90
CA ILE A 97 14.32 -3.70 15.87
C ILE A 97 13.20 -2.85 16.51
N VAL A 98 13.03 -2.96 17.84
CA VAL A 98 12.26 -1.99 18.64
C VAL A 98 13.08 -0.71 18.81
N ASN A 99 13.31 -0.02 17.70
CA ASN A 99 14.12 1.18 17.67
C ASN A 99 13.18 2.38 17.61
N SER A 100 13.10 3.11 18.71
CA SER A 100 12.55 4.47 18.79
C SER A 100 13.07 5.37 17.66
N GLN A 101 14.23 5.07 17.07
CA GLN A 101 14.80 5.79 15.92
C GLN A 101 13.91 5.80 14.66
N TRP A 102 13.11 4.76 14.38
CA TRP A 102 12.19 4.76 13.23
C TRP A 102 10.92 5.54 13.52
N GLU A 103 10.35 5.36 14.72
CA GLU A 103 9.23 6.18 15.20
C GLU A 103 9.62 7.66 15.31
N ASN A 104 10.90 7.96 15.58
CA ASN A 104 11.40 9.34 15.69
C ASN A 104 11.36 10.10 14.36
N ASN A 105 11.49 9.42 13.21
CA ASN A 105 11.38 10.07 11.90
C ASN A 105 9.93 10.17 11.42
N TRP A 106 9.06 9.25 11.85
CA TRP A 106 7.64 9.30 11.57
C TRP A 106 6.88 10.11 12.63
N HIS A 107 7.11 11.43 12.64
CA HIS A 107 6.54 12.35 13.62
C HIS A 107 5.01 12.23 13.79
N TYR A 108 4.30 11.98 12.69
CA TYR A 108 2.84 11.89 12.63
C TYR A 108 2.27 10.47 12.78
N LEU A 109 3.11 9.45 13.01
CA LEU A 109 2.65 8.06 13.17
C LEU A 109 1.58 7.87 14.25
N PRO A 110 1.65 8.50 15.43
CA PRO A 110 0.60 8.39 16.43
C PRO A 110 -0.76 8.88 15.91
N ILE A 111 -0.79 9.97 15.14
CA ILE A 111 -2.00 10.52 14.53
C ILE A 111 -2.54 9.56 13.46
N ILE A 112 -1.67 9.06 12.57
CA ILE A 112 -2.06 8.09 11.54
C ILE A 112 -2.69 6.85 12.18
N LYS A 113 -2.08 6.30 13.24
CA LYS A 113 -2.62 5.16 13.99
C LYS A 113 -3.98 5.48 14.61
N ALA A 114 -4.12 6.61 15.30
CA ALA A 114 -5.37 6.99 15.98
C ALA A 114 -6.52 7.24 15.01
N LEU A 115 -6.27 7.99 13.93
CA LEU A 115 -7.26 8.23 12.87
C LEU A 115 -7.64 6.94 12.14
N SER A 116 -6.68 6.09 11.79
CA SER A 116 -6.96 4.80 11.11
C SER A 116 -7.81 3.89 11.99
N ALA A 117 -7.53 3.83 13.29
CA ALA A 117 -8.30 2.99 14.22
C ALA A 117 -9.73 3.48 14.39
N LEU A 118 -9.93 4.78 14.66
CA LEU A 118 -11.29 5.32 14.81
C LEU A 118 -12.05 5.25 13.49
N ALA A 119 -11.41 5.54 12.35
CA ALA A 119 -12.07 5.43 11.06
C ALA A 119 -12.49 3.99 10.80
N ALA A 120 -11.65 3.00 11.08
CA ALA A 120 -11.99 1.58 10.98
C ALA A 120 -13.16 1.17 11.88
N LEU A 121 -13.24 1.71 13.10
CA LEU A 121 -14.34 1.42 14.02
C LEU A 121 -15.68 2.03 13.59
N PHE A 122 -15.67 3.05 12.72
CA PHE A 122 -16.88 3.75 12.27
C PHE A 122 -17.23 3.54 10.78
N HIS A 123 -16.30 3.12 9.91
CA HIS A 123 -16.47 3.17 8.45
C HIS A 123 -17.73 2.47 7.94
N ASP A 124 -18.04 1.32 8.53
CA ASP A 124 -19.15 0.45 8.17
C ASP A 124 -20.31 0.48 9.18
N TRP A 125 -20.34 1.45 10.09
CA TRP A 125 -21.39 1.55 11.10
C TRP A 125 -22.80 1.64 10.48
N GLY A 126 -22.91 2.28 9.32
CA GLY A 126 -24.13 2.38 8.51
C GLY A 126 -24.64 1.07 7.91
N LYS A 127 -23.87 -0.03 7.97
CA LYS A 127 -24.37 -1.37 7.62
C LYS A 127 -25.40 -1.89 8.62
N ALA A 128 -25.58 -1.25 9.77
CA ALA A 128 -26.61 -1.58 10.76
C ALA A 128 -28.06 -1.29 10.30
N THR A 129 -28.25 -0.67 9.14
CA THR A 129 -29.58 -0.33 8.62
C THR A 129 -30.40 -1.57 8.29
N ALA A 130 -31.71 -1.49 8.48
CA ALA A 130 -32.65 -2.54 8.14
C ALA A 130 -32.50 -2.97 6.67
N LEU A 131 -32.38 -1.99 5.76
CA LEU A 131 -32.20 -2.26 4.34
C LEU A 131 -30.95 -3.10 4.05
N PHE A 132 -29.79 -2.74 4.63
CA PHE A 132 -28.54 -3.45 4.38
C PHE A 132 -28.60 -4.87 4.95
N GLN A 133 -29.14 -5.05 6.16
CA GLN A 133 -29.28 -6.36 6.79
C GLN A 133 -30.26 -7.28 6.04
N GLU A 134 -31.34 -6.74 5.49
CA GLU A 134 -32.27 -7.49 4.63
C GLU A 134 -31.62 -7.89 3.30
N LYS A 135 -30.86 -6.98 2.69
CA LYS A 135 -30.12 -7.23 1.44
C LYS A 135 -29.15 -8.40 1.58
N LEU A 136 -28.40 -8.48 2.68
CA LEU A 136 -27.49 -9.60 2.94
C LEU A 136 -28.20 -10.96 3.00
N LYS A 137 -29.47 -11.00 3.41
CA LYS A 137 -30.26 -12.25 3.52
C LYS A 137 -30.93 -12.67 2.21
N THR A 138 -31.30 -11.70 1.39
CA THR A 138 -32.18 -11.88 0.23
C THR A 138 -31.44 -11.86 -1.10
N SER A 139 -30.15 -11.49 -1.12
CA SER A 139 -29.34 -11.42 -2.34
C SER A 139 -29.97 -10.57 -3.45
N PHE A 140 -30.68 -9.48 -3.09
CA PHE A 140 -31.26 -8.56 -4.07
C PHE A 140 -30.17 -7.91 -4.94
N SER A 141 -30.41 -7.83 -6.26
CA SER A 141 -29.45 -7.31 -7.25
C SER A 141 -29.37 -5.79 -7.33
N LEU A 142 -30.13 -5.04 -6.52
CA LEU A 142 -30.22 -3.59 -6.58
C LEU A 142 -29.29 -2.93 -5.56
N GLY A 143 -28.53 -1.92 -5.99
CA GLY A 143 -27.74 -1.07 -5.11
C GLY A 143 -28.58 -0.40 -4.02
N ASP A 144 -27.92 0.02 -2.94
CA ASP A 144 -28.60 0.72 -1.85
C ASP A 144 -28.99 2.13 -2.31
N PRO A 145 -30.20 2.63 -2.00
CA PRO A 145 -30.59 4.00 -2.33
C PRO A 145 -29.55 5.01 -1.84
N ILE A 146 -29.12 4.85 -0.59
CA ILE A 146 -28.05 5.60 0.05
C ILE A 146 -26.95 4.62 0.45
N ARG A 147 -25.71 4.93 0.07
CA ARG A 147 -24.55 4.08 0.39
C ARG A 147 -24.25 4.06 1.88
N HIS A 148 -23.77 2.93 2.40
CA HIS A 148 -23.61 2.72 3.84
C HIS A 148 -22.58 3.65 4.47
N GLU A 149 -21.54 4.05 3.74
CA GLU A 149 -20.53 5.02 4.22
C GLU A 149 -21.12 6.41 4.51
N TRP A 150 -22.17 6.81 3.78
CA TRP A 150 -22.89 8.06 4.07
C TRP A 150 -23.71 7.95 5.35
N ILE A 151 -24.36 6.80 5.56
CA ILE A 151 -25.07 6.52 6.82
C ILE A 151 -24.09 6.44 8.00
N SER A 152 -22.92 5.82 7.83
CA SER A 152 -21.85 5.82 8.83
C SER A 152 -21.42 7.26 9.19
N CYS A 153 -21.25 8.12 8.18
CA CYS A 153 -20.91 9.52 8.39
C CYS A 153 -22.04 10.28 9.11
N LEU A 154 -23.31 10.02 8.78
CA LEU A 154 -24.45 10.60 9.48
C LEU A 154 -24.51 10.17 10.95
N LEU A 155 -24.28 8.89 11.23
CA LEU A 155 -24.24 8.37 12.60
C LEU A 155 -23.10 9.00 13.43
N PHE A 156 -21.92 9.12 12.83
CA PHE A 156 -20.79 9.79 13.48
C PHE A 156 -21.05 11.29 13.69
N SER A 157 -21.58 11.98 12.67
CA SER A 157 -21.96 13.40 12.77
C SER A 157 -23.01 13.63 13.87
N ALA A 158 -24.04 12.77 13.92
CA ALA A 158 -25.07 12.80 14.95
C ALA A 158 -24.50 12.60 16.36
N PHE A 159 -23.45 11.79 16.51
CA PHE A 159 -22.77 11.61 17.78
C PHE A 159 -22.03 12.87 18.24
N VAL A 160 -21.33 13.53 17.30
CA VAL A 160 -20.64 14.80 17.59
C VAL A 160 -21.65 15.91 17.92
N GLU A 161 -22.76 15.98 17.18
CA GLU A 161 -23.85 16.93 17.42
C GLU A 161 -24.52 16.69 18.79
N ALA A 162 -24.78 15.43 19.15
CA ALA A 162 -25.36 15.07 20.43
C ALA A 162 -24.48 15.45 21.64
N SER A 163 -23.17 15.59 21.41
CA SER A 163 -22.18 16.00 22.41
C SER A 163 -22.03 17.53 22.51
N ASP A 164 -22.86 18.32 21.80
CA ASP A 164 -22.84 19.80 21.76
C ASP A 164 -21.45 20.40 21.45
N SER A 165 -20.69 19.72 20.58
CA SER A 165 -19.28 20.00 20.30
C SER A 165 -19.08 21.01 19.16
N GLN A 166 -19.84 22.12 19.16
CA GLN A 166 -20.03 22.94 17.95
C GLN A 166 -18.73 23.48 17.31
N ASP A 167 -17.61 23.57 18.03
CA ASP A 167 -16.29 23.91 17.45
C ASP A 167 -15.08 23.24 18.14
N ASP A 168 -15.30 22.38 19.15
CA ASP A 168 -14.22 21.81 19.97
C ASP A 168 -14.20 20.27 19.88
N ASP A 169 -13.13 19.73 19.30
CA ASP A 169 -12.92 18.29 19.21
C ASP A 169 -12.75 17.63 20.58
N LEU A 170 -12.34 18.38 21.61
CA LEU A 170 -12.11 17.86 22.96
C LEU A 170 -13.41 17.30 23.57
N VAL A 171 -14.54 17.96 23.34
CA VAL A 171 -15.82 17.64 23.98
C VAL A 171 -16.33 16.27 23.53
N TRP A 172 -16.47 16.04 22.21
CA TRP A 172 -16.93 14.75 21.70
C TRP A 172 -15.91 13.63 21.96
N LEU A 173 -14.61 13.94 21.98
CA LEU A 173 -13.57 12.95 22.30
C LEU A 173 -13.66 12.49 23.75
N ILE A 174 -13.92 13.41 24.70
CA ILE A 174 -14.15 13.05 26.11
C ILE A 174 -15.42 12.21 26.24
N ALA A 175 -16.52 12.61 25.61
CA ALA A 175 -17.76 11.84 25.62
C ALA A 175 -17.53 10.41 25.07
N LEU A 176 -16.79 10.28 23.96
CA LEU A 176 -16.46 8.99 23.37
C LEU A 176 -15.51 8.17 24.26
N ALA A 177 -14.53 8.81 24.91
CA ALA A 177 -13.61 8.19 25.85
C ALA A 177 -14.32 7.66 27.11
N ASN A 178 -15.38 8.34 27.55
CA ASN A 178 -16.27 7.88 28.63
C ASN A 178 -17.22 6.77 28.16
N GLY A 179 -17.45 6.65 26.85
CA GLY A 179 -18.39 5.70 26.24
C GLY A 179 -19.84 6.17 26.26
N GLU A 180 -20.05 7.48 26.23
CA GLU A 180 -21.35 8.11 26.26
C GLU A 180 -22.01 8.02 24.87
N LEU A 181 -22.64 6.87 24.56
CA LEU A 181 -23.26 6.63 23.26
C LEU A 181 -24.75 6.31 23.43
N ASN A 182 -25.60 7.32 23.20
CA ASN A 182 -27.06 7.18 23.31
C ASN A 182 -27.69 6.88 21.95
N GLU A 183 -27.91 5.59 21.63
CA GLU A 183 -28.47 5.18 20.34
C GLU A 183 -29.83 5.82 20.02
N SER A 184 -30.69 6.03 21.01
CA SER A 184 -32.01 6.62 20.80
C SER A 184 -31.90 8.05 20.27
N GLN A 185 -30.98 8.84 20.83
CA GLN A 185 -30.71 10.20 20.37
C GLN A 185 -30.07 10.21 18.97
N LEU A 186 -29.12 9.31 18.72
CA LEU A 186 -28.49 9.19 17.40
C LEU A 186 -29.52 8.88 16.30
N LYS A 187 -30.41 7.91 16.56
CA LYS A 187 -31.48 7.54 15.62
C LYS A 187 -32.42 8.72 15.34
N LEU A 188 -32.71 9.56 16.33
CA LEU A 188 -33.53 10.76 16.14
C LEU A 188 -32.84 11.80 15.25
N ILE A 189 -31.55 12.08 15.50
CA ILE A 189 -30.78 13.07 14.72
C ILE A 189 -30.59 12.57 13.28
N VAL A 190 -30.20 11.32 13.08
CA VAL A 190 -29.99 10.73 11.74
C VAL A 190 -31.28 10.73 10.92
N ASN A 191 -32.44 10.54 11.55
CA ASN A 191 -33.74 10.62 10.87
C ASN A 191 -34.10 12.02 10.35
N GLN A 192 -33.38 13.08 10.75
CA GLN A 192 -33.52 14.42 10.15
C GLN A 192 -32.92 14.49 8.74
N ARG A 193 -32.11 13.49 8.34
CA ARG A 193 -31.52 13.36 6.99
C ARG A 193 -30.78 14.61 6.53
N THR A 194 -29.91 15.14 7.39
CA THR A 194 -29.09 16.31 7.05
C THR A 194 -28.33 16.08 5.74
N LYS A 195 -28.43 17.05 4.83
CA LYS A 195 -27.76 16.97 3.53
C LYS A 195 -26.25 17.24 3.62
N LYS A 196 -25.81 17.93 4.67
CA LYS A 196 -24.42 18.36 4.87
C LYS A 196 -23.94 17.99 6.27
N PRO A 197 -23.74 16.69 6.57
CA PRO A 197 -23.39 16.21 7.90
C PRO A 197 -22.01 16.68 8.39
N ILE A 198 -21.13 17.12 7.50
CA ILE A 198 -19.74 17.45 7.85
C ILE A 198 -19.46 18.96 7.96
N GLU A 199 -20.40 19.82 7.52
CA GLU A 199 -20.19 21.27 7.44
C GLU A 199 -19.88 21.88 8.82
N LYS A 200 -20.69 21.53 9.82
CA LYS A 200 -20.62 22.07 11.20
C LYS A 200 -19.75 21.24 12.15
N LEU A 201 -19.00 20.26 11.64
CA LEU A 201 -18.14 19.45 12.50
C LEU A 201 -16.85 20.20 12.87
N PRO A 202 -16.27 19.93 14.06
CA PRO A 202 -14.96 20.42 14.42
C PRO A 202 -13.86 19.79 13.53
N PRO A 203 -12.64 20.36 13.48
CA PRO A 203 -11.63 20.00 12.49
C PRO A 203 -11.22 18.51 12.46
N VAL A 204 -11.02 17.87 13.62
CA VAL A 204 -10.64 16.45 13.67
C VAL A 204 -11.82 15.55 13.32
N ALA A 205 -13.04 15.90 13.75
CA ALA A 205 -14.25 15.23 13.29
C ALA A 205 -14.45 15.34 11.76
N LYS A 206 -14.08 16.46 11.13
CA LYS A 206 -14.07 16.59 9.65
C LYS A 206 -13.08 15.63 9.00
N MET A 207 -11.87 15.52 9.54
CA MET A 207 -10.85 14.57 9.07
C MET A 207 -11.35 13.12 9.17
N LEU A 208 -11.95 12.76 10.31
CA LEU A 208 -12.47 11.41 10.53
C LEU A 208 -13.66 11.10 9.62
N SER A 209 -14.58 12.06 9.44
CA SER A 209 -15.71 11.94 8.52
C SER A 209 -15.25 11.78 7.07
N TRP A 210 -14.20 12.50 6.65
CA TRP A 210 -13.62 12.31 5.33
C TRP A 210 -13.03 10.91 5.14
N LEU A 211 -12.38 10.33 6.15
CA LEU A 211 -11.89 8.94 6.10
C LEU A 211 -13.03 7.94 5.98
N ILE A 212 -14.11 8.13 6.75
CA ILE A 212 -15.32 7.31 6.68
C ILE A 212 -15.96 7.42 5.29
N LEU A 213 -16.14 8.63 4.76
CA LEU A 213 -16.77 8.81 3.45
C LEU A 213 -15.92 8.26 2.30
N SER A 214 -14.58 8.40 2.40
CA SER A 214 -13.70 8.13 1.27
C SER A 214 -13.23 6.67 1.13
N HIS A 215 -13.59 5.77 2.04
CA HIS A 215 -13.00 4.42 2.11
C HIS A 215 -13.36 3.47 0.96
N HIS A 216 -14.41 3.78 0.17
CA HIS A 216 -14.71 3.06 -1.08
C HIS A 216 -14.49 3.92 -2.32
N ARG A 217 -14.76 5.23 -2.22
CA ARG A 217 -14.62 6.18 -3.33
C ARG A 217 -14.38 7.59 -2.82
N MET A 218 -13.76 8.42 -3.63
CA MET A 218 -13.60 9.82 -3.33
C MET A 218 -14.95 10.56 -3.44
N PRO A 219 -15.27 11.47 -2.50
CA PRO A 219 -16.44 12.34 -2.63
C PRO A 219 -16.22 13.27 -3.83
N LEU A 220 -16.97 13.05 -4.91
CA LEU A 220 -16.87 13.84 -6.14
C LEU A 220 -18.25 14.32 -6.57
N PRO A 221 -18.39 15.58 -7.00
CA PRO A 221 -19.66 16.08 -7.52
C PRO A 221 -20.04 15.36 -8.82
N LEU A 222 -21.34 15.14 -9.04
CA LEU A 222 -21.86 14.61 -10.31
C LEU A 222 -21.79 15.67 -11.42
N ASP A 223 -22.02 16.93 -11.09
CA ASP A 223 -21.97 18.06 -12.01
C ASP A 223 -20.51 18.47 -12.27
N LYS A 224 -20.00 18.06 -13.43
CA LYS A 224 -18.64 18.39 -13.89
C LYS A 224 -18.55 19.77 -14.53
N ASP A 225 -19.67 20.35 -14.96
CA ASP A 225 -19.68 21.63 -15.69
C ASP A 225 -19.35 22.81 -14.75
N ASN A 226 -19.60 22.63 -13.46
CA ASN A 226 -19.25 23.59 -12.41
C ASN A 226 -17.83 23.40 -11.81
N TRP A 227 -16.99 22.53 -12.38
CA TRP A 227 -15.62 22.31 -11.90
C TRP A 227 -14.71 23.42 -12.41
N ARG A 228 -14.15 24.21 -11.48
CA ARG A 228 -13.27 25.35 -11.80
C ARG A 228 -11.80 25.00 -11.97
N ASP A 229 -11.44 23.72 -11.79
CA ASP A 229 -10.05 23.24 -11.76
C ASP A 229 -9.14 24.00 -10.76
N GLU A 230 -9.75 24.51 -9.68
CA GLU A 230 -9.06 25.25 -8.62
C GLU A 230 -8.99 24.38 -7.35
N PRO A 231 -7.81 24.31 -6.69
CA PRO A 231 -7.68 23.56 -5.45
C PRO A 231 -8.47 24.22 -4.33
N ALA A 232 -9.21 23.41 -3.56
CA ALA A 232 -9.81 23.88 -2.32
C ALA A 232 -8.69 24.28 -1.32
N PRO A 233 -8.84 25.41 -0.61
CA PRO A 233 -7.81 25.89 0.31
C PRO A 233 -7.62 24.95 1.51
N ASP A 234 -8.72 24.45 2.08
CA ASP A 234 -8.72 23.65 3.30
C ASP A 234 -9.89 22.64 3.37
N ILE A 235 -9.81 21.74 4.35
CA ILE A 235 -10.84 20.74 4.61
C ILE A 235 -12.18 21.36 5.02
N ALA A 236 -12.17 22.53 5.67
CA ALA A 236 -13.38 23.23 6.08
C ALA A 236 -14.18 23.71 4.86
N THR A 237 -13.50 24.14 3.80
CA THR A 237 -14.10 24.56 2.55
C THR A 237 -14.69 23.36 1.81
N ILE A 238 -13.95 22.26 1.70
CA ILE A 238 -14.44 21.00 1.12
C ILE A 238 -15.68 20.50 1.88
N SER A 239 -15.69 20.61 3.21
CA SER A 239 -16.81 20.14 4.05
C SER A 239 -18.13 20.86 3.80
N LYS A 240 -18.10 22.10 3.28
CA LYS A 240 -19.31 22.85 2.90
C LYS A 240 -19.90 22.39 1.57
N TRP A 241 -19.10 21.72 0.74
CA TRP A 241 -19.48 21.32 -0.61
C TRP A 241 -19.98 19.89 -0.67
N ILE A 242 -19.34 18.98 0.08
CA ILE A 242 -19.74 17.57 0.10
C ILE A 242 -21.16 17.45 0.63
N ASP A 243 -22.03 16.88 -0.19
CA ASP A 243 -23.37 16.46 0.18
C ASP A 243 -23.64 15.04 -0.32
N GLN A 244 -24.84 14.55 -0.04
CA GLN A 244 -25.28 13.21 -0.40
C GLN A 244 -25.19 12.90 -1.91
N THR A 245 -25.28 13.91 -2.77
CA THR A 245 -25.24 13.76 -4.23
C THR A 245 -23.83 13.49 -4.77
N TRP A 246 -22.79 13.60 -3.92
CA TRP A 246 -21.38 13.41 -4.31
C TRP A 246 -20.98 11.92 -4.39
N GLY A 247 -21.82 11.13 -5.05
CA GLY A 247 -21.60 9.71 -5.29
C GLY A 247 -22.12 8.77 -4.20
N TYR A 248 -22.94 9.26 -3.27
CA TYR A 248 -23.52 8.48 -2.16
C TYR A 248 -25.02 8.17 -2.30
N GLU A 249 -25.66 8.65 -3.36
CA GLU A 249 -27.07 8.42 -3.69
C GLU A 249 -27.21 7.73 -5.05
N ASN A 250 -28.07 6.71 -5.12
CA ASN A 250 -28.38 5.95 -6.32
C ASN A 250 -29.83 6.20 -6.78
N CYS A 251 -30.21 7.47 -6.97
CA CYS A 251 -31.58 7.88 -7.34
C CYS A 251 -31.89 7.71 -8.85
N HIS A 252 -30.87 7.80 -9.71
CA HIS A 252 -31.05 8.04 -11.15
C HIS A 252 -31.61 6.86 -11.98
N GLU A 253 -31.55 5.62 -11.48
CA GLU A 253 -31.94 4.43 -12.26
C GLU A 253 -33.40 4.02 -12.05
N ASN A 254 -34.01 4.33 -10.89
CA ASN A 254 -35.39 3.95 -10.55
C ASN A 254 -35.95 4.78 -9.39
N GLU A 255 -36.47 5.97 -9.69
CA GLU A 255 -36.97 6.92 -8.69
C GLU A 255 -38.11 6.33 -7.83
N LYS A 256 -39.02 5.54 -8.42
CA LYS A 256 -40.12 4.88 -7.66
C LYS A 256 -39.60 3.81 -6.69
N GLY A 257 -38.63 3.01 -7.14
CA GLY A 257 -37.98 1.99 -6.30
C GLY A 257 -37.12 2.62 -5.20
N TYR A 258 -36.45 3.72 -5.52
CA TYR A 258 -35.66 4.53 -4.59
C TYR A 258 -36.53 5.04 -3.44
N GLN A 259 -37.64 5.74 -3.74
CA GLN A 259 -38.52 6.31 -2.71
C GLN A 259 -39.11 5.25 -1.78
N LYS A 260 -39.42 4.05 -2.31
CA LYS A 260 -39.96 2.95 -1.51
C LYS A 260 -38.94 2.40 -0.49
N ARG A 261 -37.65 2.37 -0.85
CA ARG A 261 -36.57 1.77 -0.04
C ARG A 261 -35.85 2.78 0.85
N LEU A 262 -35.96 4.08 0.56
CA LEU A 262 -35.24 5.15 1.25
C LEU A 262 -35.47 5.15 2.76
N ASN A 263 -36.70 4.90 3.22
CA ASN A 263 -37.00 4.92 4.65
C ASN A 263 -36.23 3.84 5.42
N SER A 264 -36.08 2.66 4.85
CA SER A 264 -35.35 1.54 5.47
C SER A 264 -33.83 1.77 5.54
N CYS A 265 -33.28 2.78 4.86
CA CYS A 265 -31.90 3.25 5.06
C CYS A 265 -31.70 3.99 6.40
N PHE A 266 -32.77 4.34 7.12
CA PHE A 266 -32.72 5.07 8.39
C PHE A 266 -33.41 4.32 9.53
N GLU A 267 -33.80 3.06 9.29
CA GLU A 267 -34.37 2.15 10.29
C GLU A 267 -33.29 1.22 10.84
N PHE A 268 -33.28 1.02 12.15
CA PHE A 268 -32.25 0.25 12.87
C PHE A 268 -32.91 -0.73 13.86
N HIS A 269 -33.56 -1.77 13.31
CA HIS A 269 -34.38 -2.73 14.08
C HIS A 269 -33.58 -3.46 15.17
N ASN A 270 -32.35 -3.86 14.87
CA ASN A 270 -31.46 -4.57 15.79
C ASN A 270 -30.65 -3.64 16.70
N GLY A 271 -30.88 -2.33 16.64
CA GLY A 271 -30.00 -1.36 17.29
C GLY A 271 -28.83 -0.92 16.42
N LEU A 272 -27.89 -0.20 17.02
CA LEU A 272 -26.59 0.10 16.44
C LEU A 272 -25.56 -0.88 17.02
N LEU A 273 -24.53 -0.40 17.72
CA LEU A 273 -23.42 -1.22 18.23
C LEU A 273 -23.09 -0.94 19.70
N SER A 274 -23.89 -0.14 20.41
CA SER A 274 -23.62 0.20 21.83
C SER A 274 -23.61 -1.03 22.75
N GLN A 275 -24.22 -2.14 22.33
CA GLN A 275 -24.25 -3.39 23.09
C GLN A 275 -22.93 -4.17 22.99
N SER A 276 -22.09 -3.89 21.98
CA SER A 276 -20.77 -4.53 21.83
C SER A 276 -19.74 -3.89 22.76
N SER A 277 -19.52 -4.53 23.92
CA SER A 277 -18.54 -4.05 24.91
C SER A 277 -17.10 -4.04 24.38
N ILE A 278 -16.77 -4.94 23.45
CA ILE A 278 -15.45 -5.03 22.82
C ILE A 278 -15.22 -3.83 21.89
N TRP A 279 -16.21 -3.49 21.06
CA TRP A 279 -16.16 -2.33 20.18
C TRP A 279 -16.10 -1.02 20.98
N LEU A 280 -16.96 -0.86 22.00
CA LEU A 280 -16.93 0.30 22.90
C LEU A 280 -15.58 0.45 23.60
N LYS A 281 -14.96 -0.64 24.07
CA LYS A 281 -13.65 -0.59 24.72
C LYS A 281 -12.57 -0.01 23.79
N GLN A 282 -12.58 -0.38 22.51
CA GLN A 282 -11.62 0.14 21.54
C GLN A 282 -11.91 1.60 21.17
N LEU A 283 -13.18 1.98 21.04
CA LEU A 283 -13.57 3.38 20.87
C LEU A 283 -13.03 4.25 22.00
N LYS A 284 -13.26 3.86 23.26
CA LYS A 284 -12.78 4.62 24.43
C LYS A 284 -11.26 4.81 24.39
N LYS A 285 -10.54 3.71 24.13
CA LYS A 285 -9.07 3.70 24.06
C LYS A 285 -8.55 4.63 22.95
N TRP A 286 -9.12 4.57 21.77
CA TRP A 286 -8.63 5.34 20.62
C TRP A 286 -9.12 6.77 20.61
N ALA A 287 -10.26 7.07 21.21
CA ALA A 287 -10.69 8.43 21.53
C ALA A 287 -9.67 9.13 22.43
N GLN A 288 -9.25 8.48 23.53
CA GLN A 288 -8.21 9.01 24.41
C GLN A 288 -6.89 9.24 23.67
N ARG A 289 -6.44 8.28 22.84
CA ARG A 289 -5.20 8.43 22.08
C ARG A 289 -5.25 9.54 21.03
N LEU A 290 -6.42 9.73 20.40
CA LEU A 290 -6.61 10.83 19.45
C LEU A 290 -6.64 12.17 20.17
N GLN A 291 -7.27 12.23 21.35
CA GLN A 291 -7.27 13.39 22.24
C GLN A 291 -5.84 13.80 22.62
N ASP A 292 -4.99 12.84 23.00
CA ASP A 292 -3.58 13.10 23.33
C ASP A 292 -2.78 13.67 22.14
N CYS A 293 -3.27 13.48 20.91
CA CYS A 293 -2.63 13.96 19.69
C CYS A 293 -3.16 15.32 19.20
N LEU A 294 -4.21 15.89 19.81
CA LEU A 294 -4.86 17.13 19.34
C LEU A 294 -3.90 18.28 19.04
N PRO A 295 -2.90 18.62 19.90
CA PRO A 295 -1.98 19.72 19.62
C PRO A 295 -1.19 19.51 18.31
N LYS A 296 -0.75 18.27 18.05
CA LYS A 296 -0.02 17.92 16.82
C LYS A 296 -0.93 17.92 15.60
N ILE A 297 -2.20 17.56 15.76
CA ILE A 297 -3.17 17.61 14.66
C ILE A 297 -3.41 19.06 14.24
N GLN A 298 -3.60 19.97 15.21
CA GLN A 298 -3.75 21.40 14.94
C GLN A 298 -2.53 21.97 14.20
N GLN A 299 -1.32 21.58 14.59
CA GLN A 299 -0.10 21.92 13.84
C GLN A 299 -0.15 21.41 12.39
N SER A 300 -0.51 20.13 12.18
CA SER A 300 -0.57 19.53 10.84
C SER A 300 -1.64 20.15 9.93
N ILE A 301 -2.71 20.70 10.52
CA ILE A 301 -3.74 21.44 9.78
C ILE A 301 -3.14 22.78 9.32
N THR A 302 -2.42 23.46 10.21
CA THR A 302 -1.83 24.79 9.96
C THR A 302 -0.73 24.73 8.89
N ASP A 303 0.13 23.72 8.91
CA ASP A 303 1.24 23.58 7.96
C ASP A 303 0.90 22.76 6.69
N GLY A 304 -0.33 22.25 6.59
CA GLY A 304 -0.81 21.47 5.45
C GLY A 304 -0.45 19.97 5.46
N SER A 305 0.35 19.51 6.44
CA SER A 305 0.78 18.10 6.55
C SER A 305 -0.38 17.13 6.77
N HIS A 306 -1.55 17.61 7.22
CA HIS A 306 -2.76 16.82 7.40
C HIS A 306 -3.17 16.04 6.14
N ARG A 307 -2.88 16.55 4.93
CA ARG A 307 -3.16 15.85 3.66
C ARG A 307 -2.40 14.52 3.58
N LEU A 308 -1.11 14.53 3.96
CA LEU A 308 -0.27 13.34 3.99
C LEU A 308 -0.77 12.36 5.08
N ILE A 309 -1.15 12.87 6.25
CA ILE A 309 -1.71 12.08 7.34
C ILE A 309 -2.99 11.36 6.90
N LEU A 310 -3.91 12.10 6.28
CA LEU A 310 -5.17 11.56 5.76
C LEU A 310 -4.95 10.51 4.68
N HIS A 311 -4.01 10.75 3.75
CA HIS A 311 -3.65 9.79 2.72
C HIS A 311 -3.15 8.46 3.31
N HIS A 312 -2.22 8.51 4.28
CA HIS A 312 -1.74 7.30 4.94
C HIS A 312 -2.81 6.62 5.80
N ALA A 313 -3.63 7.38 6.52
CA ALA A 313 -4.72 6.83 7.32
C ALA A 313 -5.77 6.12 6.44
N ARG A 314 -6.13 6.73 5.30
CA ARG A 314 -7.03 6.13 4.31
C ARG A 314 -6.43 4.85 3.72
N LEU A 315 -5.13 4.86 3.38
CA LEU A 315 -4.41 3.67 2.92
C LEU A 315 -4.47 2.53 3.93
N CYS A 316 -4.21 2.81 5.21
CA CYS A 316 -4.26 1.82 6.27
C CYS A 316 -5.68 1.27 6.46
N LEU A 317 -6.69 2.14 6.44
CA LEU A 317 -8.09 1.77 6.53
C LEU A 317 -8.50 0.84 5.38
N MET A 318 -8.28 1.26 4.14
CA MET A 318 -8.72 0.52 2.97
C MET A 318 -7.98 -0.80 2.79
N LEU A 319 -6.67 -0.84 3.05
CA LEU A 319 -5.92 -2.10 3.01
C LEU A 319 -6.31 -3.04 4.15
N GLY A 320 -6.63 -2.49 5.33
CA GLY A 320 -7.15 -3.24 6.47
C GLY A 320 -8.52 -3.87 6.18
N ASP A 321 -9.42 -3.11 5.57
CA ASP A 321 -10.75 -3.57 5.14
C ASP A 321 -10.64 -4.64 4.05
N HIS A 322 -9.91 -4.35 2.97
CA HIS A 322 -9.65 -5.31 1.90
C HIS A 322 -9.09 -6.64 2.45
N TYR A 323 -8.09 -6.57 3.35
CA TYR A 323 -7.52 -7.77 3.94
C TYR A 323 -8.52 -8.51 4.85
N TYR A 324 -9.22 -7.83 5.76
CA TYR A 324 -10.09 -8.50 6.73
C TYR A 324 -11.37 -9.04 6.10
N SER A 325 -11.99 -8.31 5.17
CA SER A 325 -13.13 -8.75 4.37
C SER A 325 -12.85 -10.08 3.66
N SER A 326 -11.58 -10.33 3.31
CA SER A 326 -11.18 -11.53 2.59
C SER A 326 -11.00 -12.75 3.50
N GLN A 327 -10.85 -12.56 4.82
CA GLN A 327 -10.66 -13.63 5.81
C GLN A 327 -11.95 -14.39 6.06
N SER A 328 -11.87 -15.61 6.59
CA SER A 328 -13.04 -16.32 7.11
C SER A 328 -13.57 -15.63 8.37
N ALA A 329 -14.85 -15.85 8.67
CA ALA A 329 -15.43 -15.44 9.94
C ALA A 329 -14.69 -16.07 11.13
N ASP A 330 -14.54 -15.31 12.21
CA ASP A 330 -14.00 -15.78 13.47
C ASP A 330 -15.04 -16.67 14.17
N LYS A 331 -14.74 -17.98 14.21
CA LYS A 331 -15.60 -19.00 14.81
C LYS A 331 -15.83 -18.77 16.31
N ASN A 332 -14.94 -18.05 16.98
CA ASN A 332 -15.03 -17.79 18.41
C ASN A 332 -15.77 -16.48 18.72
N TRP A 333 -16.12 -15.68 17.70
CA TRP A 333 -16.85 -14.44 17.91
C TRP A 333 -18.31 -14.74 18.25
N GLN A 334 -18.77 -14.29 19.42
CA GLN A 334 -20.14 -14.51 19.88
C GLN A 334 -21.11 -13.56 19.16
N ASP A 335 -22.31 -14.02 18.83
CA ASP A 335 -23.35 -13.15 18.27
C ASP A 335 -24.13 -12.53 19.42
N THR A 336 -24.02 -11.22 19.58
CA THR A 336 -24.72 -10.48 20.63
C THR A 336 -25.74 -9.47 20.10
N ILE A 337 -25.68 -9.13 18.80
CA ILE A 337 -26.45 -8.02 18.20
C ILE A 337 -27.30 -8.51 17.02
N GLY A 338 -26.87 -9.56 16.32
CA GLY A 338 -27.53 -10.08 15.11
C GLY A 338 -27.32 -9.24 13.85
N LEU A 339 -26.27 -8.41 13.84
CA LEU A 339 -25.86 -7.59 12.67
C LEU A 339 -24.67 -8.24 11.95
N PHE A 340 -24.72 -8.25 10.62
CA PHE A 340 -23.67 -8.80 9.76
C PHE A 340 -23.08 -7.73 8.83
N ALA A 341 -21.79 -7.85 8.52
CA ALA A 341 -21.09 -6.92 7.63
C ALA A 341 -21.11 -7.37 6.16
N ASN A 342 -21.02 -8.67 5.92
CA ASN A 342 -20.87 -9.24 4.57
C ASN A 342 -21.35 -10.69 4.47
N THR A 343 -21.34 -11.19 3.23
CA THR A 343 -21.64 -12.59 2.89
C THR A 343 -20.44 -13.23 2.19
N ASP A 344 -20.40 -14.56 2.17
CA ASP A 344 -19.42 -15.30 1.40
C ASP A 344 -19.79 -15.25 -0.10
N ARG A 345 -18.85 -14.81 -0.95
CA ARG A 345 -19.12 -14.62 -2.39
C ARG A 345 -19.61 -15.90 -3.09
N LYS A 346 -19.13 -17.09 -2.67
CA LYS A 346 -19.45 -18.37 -3.33
C LYS A 346 -20.76 -18.96 -2.83
N THR A 347 -20.97 -18.94 -1.54
CA THR A 347 -22.13 -19.60 -0.89
C THR A 347 -23.30 -18.65 -0.65
N LYS A 348 -23.06 -17.32 -0.76
CA LYS A 348 -24.00 -16.22 -0.45
C LYS A 348 -24.54 -16.28 0.98
N THR A 349 -23.93 -17.06 1.86
CA THR A 349 -24.32 -17.12 3.28
C THR A 349 -23.68 -15.98 4.06
N LEU A 350 -24.37 -15.55 5.12
CA LEU A 350 -23.82 -14.58 6.09
C LEU A 350 -22.46 -15.07 6.61
N LYS A 351 -21.49 -14.15 6.63
CA LYS A 351 -20.08 -14.49 6.88
C LYS A 351 -19.59 -13.81 8.16
N GLN A 352 -19.23 -12.53 8.12
CA GLN A 352 -18.69 -11.81 9.28
C GLN A 352 -19.78 -10.99 9.97
N LYS A 353 -19.77 -10.99 11.31
CA LYS A 353 -20.61 -10.10 12.11
C LYS A 353 -20.12 -8.66 12.00
N LEU A 354 -21.01 -7.69 12.23
CA LEU A 354 -20.67 -6.28 12.02
C LEU A 354 -19.58 -5.80 12.99
N ASP A 355 -19.70 -6.11 14.28
CA ASP A 355 -18.72 -5.73 15.28
C ASP A 355 -17.39 -6.49 15.13
N GLU A 356 -17.46 -7.79 14.81
CA GLU A 356 -16.30 -8.60 14.40
C GLU A 356 -15.53 -7.94 13.26
N HIS A 357 -16.25 -7.53 12.21
CA HIS A 357 -15.68 -6.89 11.03
C HIS A 357 -14.96 -5.58 11.39
N LEU A 358 -15.64 -4.65 12.07
CA LEU A 358 -15.06 -3.37 12.46
C LEU A 358 -13.80 -3.55 13.33
N MET A 359 -13.83 -4.50 14.27
CA MET A 359 -12.69 -4.83 15.14
C MET A 359 -11.53 -5.46 14.36
N GLY A 360 -11.84 -6.33 13.41
CA GLY A 360 -10.87 -6.91 12.50
C GLY A 360 -10.18 -5.88 11.63
N VAL A 361 -10.95 -4.97 11.03
CA VAL A 361 -10.42 -3.87 10.22
C VAL A 361 -9.55 -2.95 11.08
N GLU A 362 -9.98 -2.57 12.29
CA GLU A 362 -9.18 -1.73 13.21
C GLU A 362 -7.83 -2.36 13.52
N LYS A 363 -7.81 -3.64 13.90
CA LYS A 363 -6.57 -4.35 14.23
C LYS A 363 -5.62 -4.40 13.03
N ASN A 364 -6.13 -4.68 11.84
CA ASN A 364 -5.30 -4.77 10.63
C ASN A 364 -4.83 -3.40 10.16
N ALA A 365 -5.69 -2.38 10.17
CA ALA A 365 -5.31 -1.00 9.82
C ALA A 365 -4.20 -0.48 10.73
N LEU A 366 -4.26 -0.77 12.04
CA LEU A 366 -3.20 -0.44 12.98
C LEU A 366 -1.91 -1.22 12.76
N HIS A 367 -2.03 -2.51 12.44
CA HIS A 367 -0.88 -3.32 12.12
C HIS A 367 -0.17 -2.78 10.88
N ILE A 368 -0.91 -2.41 9.84
CA ILE A 368 -0.40 -1.79 8.62
C ILE A 368 0.28 -0.46 8.96
N ALA A 369 -0.40 0.44 9.69
CA ALA A 369 0.16 1.72 10.11
C ALA A 369 1.48 1.54 10.88
N HIS A 370 1.57 0.53 11.74
CA HIS A 370 2.79 0.22 12.49
C HIS A 370 3.94 -0.27 11.60
N LEU A 371 3.64 -0.94 10.48
CA LEU A 371 4.63 -1.48 9.55
C LEU A 371 5.11 -0.46 8.51
N LEU A 372 4.39 0.66 8.29
CA LEU A 372 4.78 1.66 7.29
C LEU A 372 6.22 2.20 7.44
N PRO A 373 6.70 2.57 8.66
CA PRO A 373 8.07 3.08 8.81
C PRO A 373 9.14 2.05 8.44
N ALA A 374 8.90 0.79 8.79
CA ALA A 374 9.80 -0.31 8.45
C ALA A 374 9.78 -0.55 6.92
N PHE A 375 8.58 -0.55 6.32
CA PHE A 375 8.42 -0.73 4.88
C PHE A 375 9.02 0.39 4.03
N GLU A 376 9.21 1.58 4.55
CA GLU A 376 9.94 2.64 3.83
C GLU A 376 11.41 2.25 3.57
N GLN A 377 12.05 1.49 4.47
CA GLN A 377 13.50 1.24 4.45
C GLN A 377 13.90 -0.20 4.15
N GLU A 378 13.07 -1.17 4.54
CA GLU A 378 13.39 -2.60 4.50
C GLU A 378 13.15 -3.34 3.16
N PRO A 379 12.37 -2.84 2.18
CA PRO A 379 12.14 -3.59 0.95
C PRO A 379 13.43 -3.96 0.20
N PRO A 380 13.40 -5.07 -0.57
CA PRO A 380 14.57 -5.54 -1.31
C PRO A 380 15.14 -4.51 -2.26
N VAL A 381 16.47 -4.48 -2.31
CA VAL A 381 17.27 -3.65 -3.21
C VAL A 381 18.17 -4.54 -4.10
N ALA A 382 18.42 -4.11 -5.33
CA ALA A 382 19.37 -4.77 -6.21
C ALA A 382 20.78 -4.25 -5.89
N GLN A 383 21.75 -5.15 -5.75
CA GLN A 383 23.12 -4.81 -5.37
C GLN A 383 24.12 -5.57 -6.22
N GLY A 384 25.37 -5.09 -6.24
CA GLY A 384 26.44 -5.78 -6.98
C GLY A 384 26.29 -5.67 -8.50
N ILE A 385 25.55 -4.67 -8.98
CA ILE A 385 25.28 -4.46 -10.41
C ILE A 385 26.57 -3.97 -11.09
N HIS A 386 27.41 -4.92 -11.51
CA HIS A 386 28.75 -4.64 -12.04
C HIS A 386 28.67 -3.76 -13.30
N ALA A 387 27.64 -3.93 -14.14
CA ALA A 387 27.46 -3.13 -15.35
C ALA A 387 27.45 -1.63 -15.02
N LEU A 388 26.65 -1.21 -14.02
CA LEU A 388 26.56 0.18 -13.61
C LEU A 388 27.87 0.71 -13.01
N LYS A 389 28.72 -0.15 -12.42
CA LYS A 389 29.99 0.27 -11.78
C LYS A 389 31.08 0.61 -12.79
N LYS A 390 31.02 0.04 -13.99
CA LYS A 390 32.03 0.27 -15.02
C LYS A 390 31.97 1.71 -15.52
N THR A 391 33.14 2.27 -15.80
CA THR A 391 33.27 3.54 -16.52
C THR A 391 32.57 3.39 -17.87
N SER A 392 31.68 4.34 -18.20
CA SER A 392 31.01 4.34 -19.50
C SER A 392 32.03 4.53 -20.64
N PRO A 393 31.77 3.98 -21.84
CA PRO A 393 32.57 4.25 -23.03
C PRO A 393 32.70 5.75 -23.30
N LYS A 394 33.73 6.17 -24.05
CA LYS A 394 34.00 7.59 -24.34
C LYS A 394 32.79 8.36 -24.91
N ALA A 395 32.01 7.73 -25.78
CA ALA A 395 30.79 8.33 -26.35
C ALA A 395 29.70 8.65 -25.29
N PHE A 396 29.75 7.97 -24.15
CA PHE A 396 28.80 8.09 -23.04
C PHE A 396 29.46 8.65 -21.77
N ASP A 397 30.60 9.34 -21.88
CA ASP A 397 31.38 9.83 -20.74
C ASP A 397 30.61 10.81 -19.85
N TRP A 398 29.62 11.52 -20.43
CA TRP A 398 28.73 12.41 -19.69
C TRP A 398 28.02 11.71 -18.53
N GLN A 399 27.74 10.41 -18.65
CA GLN A 399 27.13 9.60 -17.60
C GLN A 399 28.03 9.51 -16.37
N ASN A 400 29.34 9.38 -16.58
CA ASN A 400 30.31 9.34 -15.48
C ASN A 400 30.40 10.71 -14.80
N LYS A 401 30.42 11.80 -15.59
CA LYS A 401 30.44 13.18 -15.08
C LYS A 401 29.21 13.50 -14.23
N ALA A 402 28.02 13.03 -14.65
CA ALA A 402 26.79 13.19 -13.90
C ALA A 402 26.87 12.49 -12.53
N VAL A 403 27.31 11.23 -12.52
CA VAL A 403 27.48 10.46 -11.28
C VAL A 403 28.49 11.10 -10.32
N GLU A 404 29.64 11.56 -10.82
CA GLU A 404 30.66 12.20 -9.97
C GLU A 404 30.13 13.50 -9.33
N LYS A 405 29.40 14.34 -10.10
CA LYS A 405 28.78 15.54 -9.53
C LYS A 405 27.77 15.21 -8.43
N ILE A 406 26.97 14.16 -8.60
CA ILE A 406 25.98 13.73 -7.59
C ILE A 406 26.68 13.24 -6.33
N LYS A 407 27.78 12.48 -6.46
CA LYS A 407 28.58 12.05 -5.30
C LYS A 407 29.14 13.24 -4.54
N THR A 408 29.75 14.20 -5.23
CA THR A 408 30.30 15.41 -4.61
C THR A 408 29.19 16.23 -3.91
N TRP A 409 28.04 16.41 -4.55
CA TRP A 409 26.90 17.08 -3.94
C TRP A 409 26.43 16.36 -2.67
N ARG A 410 26.33 15.03 -2.72
CA ARG A 410 25.89 14.22 -1.58
C ARG A 410 26.87 14.29 -0.41
N GLU A 411 28.18 14.28 -0.67
CA GLU A 411 29.21 14.49 0.35
C GLU A 411 29.06 15.86 1.05
N GLN A 412 28.65 16.89 0.31
CA GLN A 412 28.40 18.24 0.85
C GLN A 412 27.12 18.33 1.68
N GLN A 413 26.05 17.61 1.32
CA GLN A 413 24.81 17.57 2.11
C GLN A 413 24.99 16.82 3.45
N GLY A 414 26.01 15.98 3.57
CA GLY A 414 26.32 15.24 4.79
C GLY A 414 25.21 14.26 5.16
N LYS A 415 24.61 14.42 6.34
CA LYS A 415 23.51 13.57 6.84
C LYS A 415 22.13 14.20 6.66
N SER A 416 22.01 15.41 6.09
CA SER A 416 20.68 15.97 5.83
C SER A 416 19.99 15.14 4.75
N GLN A 417 18.73 14.79 4.99
CA GLN A 417 17.89 14.19 3.96
C GLN A 417 17.26 15.31 3.15
N SER A 418 17.64 15.39 1.88
CA SER A 418 17.14 16.39 0.93
C SER A 418 16.43 15.66 -0.20
N GLY A 419 15.27 16.19 -0.62
CA GLY A 419 14.62 15.73 -1.84
C GLY A 419 15.53 15.96 -3.05
N PHE A 420 15.47 15.06 -4.03
CA PHE A 420 16.24 15.16 -5.26
C PHE A 420 15.29 15.28 -6.46
N PHE A 421 15.48 16.32 -7.25
CA PHE A 421 14.80 16.51 -8.52
C PHE A 421 15.83 16.77 -9.61
N ALA A 422 15.74 16.02 -10.70
CA ALA A 422 16.63 16.17 -11.84
C ALA A 422 15.88 16.00 -13.15
N VAL A 423 16.29 16.79 -14.14
CA VAL A 423 15.81 16.70 -15.52
C VAL A 423 16.96 16.23 -16.39
N ASN A 424 16.84 15.02 -16.96
CA ASN A 424 17.84 14.46 -17.86
C ASN A 424 17.54 14.85 -19.32
N MET A 425 18.05 16.01 -19.75
CA MET A 425 17.86 16.56 -21.10
C MET A 425 18.94 16.12 -22.11
N ALA A 426 19.56 14.95 -21.93
CA ALA A 426 20.51 14.45 -22.92
C ALA A 426 19.80 14.09 -24.23
N SER A 427 20.46 14.31 -25.38
CA SER A 427 19.87 14.02 -26.69
C SER A 427 19.53 12.53 -26.88
N THR A 428 18.57 12.24 -27.76
CA THR A 428 18.22 10.87 -28.15
C THR A 428 19.44 10.11 -28.62
N GLY A 429 19.58 8.86 -28.19
CA GLY A 429 20.74 8.02 -28.50
C GLY A 429 21.96 8.23 -27.57
N CYS A 430 21.96 9.22 -26.67
CA CYS A 430 23.06 9.43 -25.71
C CYS A 430 23.06 8.47 -24.51
N GLY A 431 22.17 7.46 -24.50
CA GLY A 431 22.11 6.44 -23.45
C GLY A 431 21.48 6.90 -22.14
N LYS A 432 20.36 7.67 -22.21
CA LYS A 432 19.62 8.19 -21.04
C LYS A 432 19.24 7.09 -20.04
N THR A 433 18.66 6.00 -20.50
CA THR A 433 18.23 4.87 -19.66
C THR A 433 19.33 4.36 -18.71
N PHE A 434 20.52 4.11 -19.25
CA PHE A 434 21.64 3.61 -18.46
C PHE A 434 22.20 4.68 -17.52
N ALA A 435 22.16 5.95 -17.96
CA ALA A 435 22.51 7.09 -17.12
C ALA A 435 21.55 7.23 -15.91
N ASN A 436 20.25 7.08 -16.13
CA ASN A 436 19.22 7.14 -15.09
C ASN A 436 19.48 6.06 -14.03
N ALA A 437 19.73 4.81 -14.45
CA ALA A 437 20.09 3.74 -13.52
C ALA A 437 21.40 4.02 -12.74
N LYS A 438 22.41 4.62 -13.39
CA LYS A 438 23.65 5.05 -12.74
C LYS A 438 23.41 6.16 -11.71
N VAL A 439 22.55 7.12 -12.02
CA VAL A 439 22.14 8.22 -11.14
C VAL A 439 21.38 7.68 -9.92
N MET A 440 20.36 6.84 -10.13
CA MET A 440 19.59 6.23 -9.05
C MET A 440 20.48 5.42 -8.11
N ARG A 441 21.44 4.67 -8.65
CA ARG A 441 22.43 3.98 -7.82
C ARG A 441 23.26 4.95 -6.97
N ALA A 442 23.72 6.05 -7.54
CA ALA A 442 24.52 7.04 -6.81
C ALA A 442 23.74 7.75 -5.69
N LEU A 443 22.43 7.93 -5.88
CA LEU A 443 21.51 8.54 -4.92
C LEU A 443 21.15 7.61 -3.75
N SER A 444 21.19 6.29 -3.94
CA SER A 444 20.88 5.30 -2.91
C SER A 444 21.65 5.52 -1.59
N SER A 445 21.08 5.11 -0.47
CA SER A 445 21.63 5.36 0.87
C SER A 445 23.04 4.79 1.10
N ASP A 446 23.44 3.75 0.38
CA ASP A 446 24.81 3.20 0.39
C ASP A 446 25.65 3.61 -0.83
N GLY A 447 25.04 4.30 -1.82
CA GLY A 447 25.67 4.72 -3.08
C GLY A 447 25.91 3.58 -4.07
N ASP A 448 25.38 2.38 -3.79
CA ASP A 448 25.65 1.17 -4.55
C ASP A 448 24.42 0.30 -4.84
N SER A 449 23.38 0.43 -4.03
CA SER A 449 22.12 -0.29 -4.18
C SER A 449 21.19 0.41 -5.18
N LEU A 450 20.19 -0.33 -5.66
CA LEU A 450 19.23 0.15 -6.64
C LEU A 450 17.83 -0.32 -6.26
N ARG A 451 16.94 0.63 -5.99
CA ARG A 451 15.51 0.40 -5.87
C ARG A 451 14.75 1.61 -6.40
N TYR A 452 14.12 1.44 -7.54
CA TYR A 452 13.42 2.53 -8.21
C TYR A 452 12.30 1.99 -9.12
N ILE A 453 11.48 2.92 -9.58
CA ILE A 453 10.45 2.72 -10.58
C ILE A 453 10.95 3.37 -11.88
N LEU A 454 10.94 2.63 -12.97
CA LEU A 454 11.09 3.16 -14.32
C LEU A 454 9.70 3.22 -14.96
N ALA A 455 9.09 4.41 -14.87
CA ALA A 455 7.79 4.71 -15.45
C ALA A 455 7.99 5.28 -16.86
N LEU A 456 7.37 4.64 -17.85
CA LEU A 456 7.49 5.01 -19.27
C LEU A 456 6.26 5.80 -19.72
N GLY A 457 6.46 6.86 -20.52
CA GLY A 457 5.40 7.59 -21.24
C GLY A 457 4.72 6.79 -22.36
N LEU A 458 4.71 5.45 -22.27
CA LEU A 458 4.09 4.57 -23.26
C LEU A 458 2.72 4.13 -22.77
N ARG A 459 1.76 3.98 -23.68
CA ARG A 459 0.44 3.41 -23.33
C ARG A 459 0.53 1.94 -22.88
N THR A 460 1.31 1.13 -23.58
CA THR A 460 1.45 -0.31 -23.27
C THR A 460 2.91 -0.71 -23.16
N LEU A 461 3.23 -1.48 -22.12
CA LEU A 461 4.55 -2.08 -21.98
C LEU A 461 4.54 -3.55 -22.43
N THR A 462 5.38 -3.87 -23.41
CA THR A 462 5.59 -5.26 -23.86
C THR A 462 6.71 -5.94 -23.07
N LEU A 463 6.66 -7.28 -22.98
CA LEU A 463 7.75 -8.08 -22.42
C LEU A 463 9.09 -7.81 -23.11
N GLN A 464 9.08 -7.62 -24.43
CA GLN A 464 10.29 -7.35 -25.22
C GLN A 464 10.96 -6.03 -24.79
N THR A 465 10.17 -4.99 -24.57
CA THR A 465 10.65 -3.70 -24.05
C THR A 465 11.26 -3.88 -22.67
N GLY A 466 10.59 -4.62 -21.78
CA GLY A 466 11.13 -4.95 -20.45
C GLY A 466 12.45 -5.73 -20.50
N ASP A 467 12.56 -6.72 -21.38
CA ASP A 467 13.79 -7.51 -21.58
C ASP A 467 14.95 -6.68 -22.12
N GLU A 468 14.67 -5.66 -22.93
CA GLU A 468 15.67 -4.71 -23.38
C GLU A 468 16.23 -3.90 -22.20
N TYR A 469 15.37 -3.42 -21.29
CA TYR A 469 15.80 -2.73 -20.08
C TYR A 469 16.67 -3.62 -19.17
N ARG A 470 16.26 -4.88 -18.97
CA ARG A 470 17.04 -5.89 -18.24
C ARG A 470 18.45 -6.01 -18.80
N LYS A 471 18.57 -6.21 -20.13
CA LYS A 471 19.87 -6.33 -20.82
C LYS A 471 20.71 -5.07 -20.71
N ARG A 472 20.13 -3.89 -20.88
CA ARG A 472 20.84 -2.60 -20.85
C ARG A 472 21.40 -2.30 -19.45
N VAL A 473 20.61 -2.49 -18.40
CA VAL A 473 21.02 -2.20 -17.01
C VAL A 473 21.89 -3.32 -16.44
N GLY A 474 21.75 -4.54 -16.96
CA GLY A 474 22.42 -5.74 -16.47
C GLY A 474 21.71 -6.36 -15.27
N LEU A 475 20.37 -6.35 -15.30
CA LEU A 475 19.50 -6.96 -14.29
C LEU A 475 18.78 -8.17 -14.90
N ASP A 476 18.45 -9.15 -14.07
CA ASP A 476 17.65 -10.31 -14.48
C ASP A 476 16.19 -10.18 -13.99
N ASN A 477 15.34 -11.15 -14.36
CA ASN A 477 13.92 -11.17 -14.01
C ASN A 477 13.63 -11.35 -12.51
N SER A 478 14.65 -11.51 -11.67
CA SER A 478 14.52 -11.58 -10.20
C SER A 478 14.90 -10.27 -9.50
N GLU A 479 15.50 -9.34 -10.23
CA GLU A 479 15.91 -8.03 -9.75
C GLU A 479 15.08 -6.91 -10.39
N LEU A 480 14.57 -7.15 -11.61
CA LEU A 480 13.72 -6.24 -12.36
C LEU A 480 12.39 -6.91 -12.75
N ALA A 481 11.31 -6.38 -12.17
CA ALA A 481 9.92 -6.74 -12.51
C ALA A 481 9.43 -5.90 -13.68
N VAL A 482 8.69 -6.53 -14.60
CA VAL A 482 8.05 -5.87 -15.73
C VAL A 482 6.55 -6.03 -15.59
N LEU A 483 5.82 -4.91 -15.54
CA LEU A 483 4.37 -4.89 -15.51
C LEU A 483 3.85 -4.94 -16.95
N ILE A 484 3.19 -6.04 -17.34
CA ILE A 484 2.83 -6.30 -18.72
C ILE A 484 1.47 -5.66 -19.02
N GLY A 485 1.47 -4.63 -19.86
CA GLY A 485 0.24 -3.95 -20.28
C GLY A 485 -0.50 -4.77 -21.33
N SER A 486 -1.61 -5.41 -20.97
CA SER A 486 -2.54 -6.00 -21.95
C SER A 486 -4.01 -5.99 -21.54
N LYS A 487 -4.35 -6.06 -20.23
CA LYS A 487 -5.76 -6.16 -19.78
C LYS A 487 -6.44 -4.81 -19.53
N ALA A 488 -5.85 -3.89 -18.78
CA ALA A 488 -6.52 -2.63 -18.44
C ALA A 488 -6.87 -1.76 -19.65
N ILE A 489 -6.08 -1.82 -20.74
CA ILE A 489 -6.36 -1.06 -21.97
C ILE A 489 -7.46 -1.71 -22.81
N MET A 490 -7.57 -3.04 -22.81
CA MET A 490 -8.73 -3.74 -23.38
C MET A 490 -9.99 -3.45 -22.56
N GLU A 491 -9.90 -3.39 -21.23
CA GLU A 491 -11.01 -3.05 -20.34
C GLU A 491 -11.46 -1.58 -20.50
N LEU A 492 -10.52 -0.64 -20.65
CA LEU A 492 -10.79 0.77 -20.99
C LEU A 492 -11.49 0.91 -22.35
N HIS A 493 -11.09 0.12 -23.36
CA HIS A 493 -11.75 0.10 -24.66
C HIS A 493 -13.15 -0.56 -24.63
N ASN A 494 -13.36 -1.49 -23.69
CA ASN A 494 -14.61 -2.24 -23.51
C ASN A 494 -15.52 -1.65 -22.41
N GLN A 495 -15.36 -0.37 -22.05
CA GLN A 495 -16.14 0.34 -21.03
C GLN A 495 -17.67 0.37 -21.27
N SER A 496 -18.17 -0.25 -22.35
CA SER A 496 -19.59 -0.53 -22.57
C SER A 496 -20.11 -1.81 -21.87
N THR A 497 -19.29 -2.60 -21.17
CA THR A 497 -19.69 -3.95 -20.67
C THR A 497 -19.43 -4.24 -19.19
N GLN A 498 -18.86 -3.31 -18.41
CA GLN A 498 -18.46 -3.56 -17.01
C GLN A 498 -19.59 -3.51 -15.97
N VAL A 499 -20.84 -3.25 -16.35
CA VAL A 499 -21.96 -3.10 -15.41
C VAL A 499 -22.24 -4.39 -14.61
N ASP A 500 -21.98 -5.57 -15.17
CA ASP A 500 -22.37 -6.85 -14.57
C ASP A 500 -21.49 -7.29 -13.37
N GLU A 501 -20.17 -7.06 -13.37
CA GLU A 501 -19.29 -7.41 -12.24
C GLU A 501 -19.49 -6.47 -11.03
N PHE A 502 -19.75 -5.18 -11.28
CA PHE A 502 -19.98 -4.20 -10.21
C PHE A 502 -21.27 -4.46 -9.41
N LEU A 503 -22.26 -5.09 -10.05
CA LEU A 503 -23.51 -5.46 -9.39
C LEU A 503 -23.30 -6.62 -8.42
N GLU A 504 -22.45 -7.60 -8.72
CA GLU A 504 -22.19 -8.75 -7.83
C GLU A 504 -21.49 -8.36 -6.51
N ASP A 505 -20.55 -7.41 -6.55
CA ASP A 505 -19.83 -6.96 -5.35
C ASP A 505 -20.69 -6.11 -4.40
N SER A 506 -21.62 -5.35 -4.98
CA SER A 506 -22.64 -4.64 -4.22
C SER A 506 -23.61 -5.59 -3.50
N GLN A 507 -23.87 -6.78 -4.07
CA GLN A 507 -24.78 -7.78 -3.48
C GLN A 507 -24.19 -8.43 -2.23
N SER A 508 -22.88 -8.73 -2.22
CA SER A 508 -22.27 -9.45 -1.10
C SER A 508 -21.85 -8.55 0.07
N GLY A 509 -21.94 -7.23 -0.10
CA GLY A 509 -21.42 -6.24 0.85
C GLY A 509 -19.89 -6.26 0.94
N SER A 510 -19.21 -6.66 -0.15
CA SER A 510 -17.76 -6.90 -0.20
C SER A 510 -17.06 -6.04 -1.25
N GLU A 511 -17.50 -4.80 -1.44
CA GLU A 511 -16.87 -3.85 -2.37
C GLU A 511 -15.37 -3.65 -2.11
N SER A 512 -14.91 -3.83 -0.88
CA SER A 512 -13.49 -3.76 -0.51
C SER A 512 -12.64 -4.93 -1.03
N LEU A 513 -13.22 -5.95 -1.66
CA LEU A 513 -12.52 -7.09 -2.24
C LEU A 513 -12.26 -6.94 -3.76
N GLU A 514 -12.45 -5.74 -4.31
CA GLU A 514 -11.98 -5.39 -5.65
C GLU A 514 -10.45 -5.61 -5.76
N PRO A 515 -9.93 -6.13 -6.88
CA PRO A 515 -8.50 -6.39 -7.05
C PRO A 515 -7.67 -5.09 -7.00
N LEU A 516 -6.54 -5.12 -6.28
CA LEU A 516 -5.62 -3.99 -6.15
C LEU A 516 -4.79 -3.71 -7.41
N LEU A 517 -4.57 -4.74 -8.23
CA LEU A 517 -3.86 -4.71 -9.51
C LEU A 517 -4.55 -5.69 -10.45
N ASN A 518 -4.71 -5.38 -11.75
CA ASN A 518 -5.34 -6.30 -12.71
C ASN A 518 -4.31 -7.01 -13.59
N GLU A 519 -3.17 -6.39 -13.80
CA GLU A 519 -2.10 -6.78 -14.69
C GLU A 519 -1.26 -7.92 -14.14
N ASP A 520 -0.60 -8.62 -15.06
CA ASP A 520 0.38 -9.64 -14.75
C ASP A 520 1.77 -9.02 -14.63
N ILE A 521 2.57 -9.55 -13.69
CA ILE A 521 3.94 -9.11 -13.44
C ILE A 521 4.90 -10.25 -13.77
N ASP A 522 5.83 -9.99 -14.69
CA ASP A 522 6.97 -10.88 -14.91
C ASP A 522 8.07 -10.57 -13.90
N TYR A 523 8.06 -11.33 -12.81
CA TYR A 523 9.05 -11.24 -11.73
C TYR A 523 9.25 -12.58 -11.02
N ASP A 524 10.46 -13.11 -11.07
CA ASP A 524 10.85 -14.43 -10.52
C ASP A 524 11.75 -14.26 -9.30
N CYS A 525 11.16 -13.89 -8.15
CA CYS A 525 11.91 -13.73 -6.90
C CYS A 525 11.11 -14.19 -5.66
N ASN A 526 11.86 -14.54 -4.62
CA ASN A 526 11.32 -14.81 -3.31
C ASN A 526 10.88 -13.50 -2.65
N ILE A 527 9.58 -13.41 -2.42
CA ILE A 527 8.96 -12.30 -1.70
C ILE A 527 9.10 -12.59 -0.20
N PRO A 528 9.38 -11.58 0.64
CA PRO A 528 9.33 -11.73 2.10
C PRO A 528 8.00 -12.33 2.56
N GLU A 529 8.04 -13.27 3.53
CA GLU A 529 6.85 -13.87 4.14
C GLU A 529 6.37 -13.11 5.39
N GLU A 530 6.98 -11.95 5.68
CA GLU A 530 6.78 -11.17 6.90
C GLU A 530 6.48 -9.70 6.54
N GLY A 531 5.99 -8.91 7.51
CA GLY A 531 5.65 -7.50 7.30
C GLY A 531 4.42 -7.29 6.41
N LEU A 532 4.41 -6.22 5.60
CA LEU A 532 3.26 -5.87 4.74
C LEU A 532 2.93 -6.93 3.68
N ALA A 533 3.86 -7.83 3.34
CA ALA A 533 3.56 -8.95 2.45
C ALA A 533 2.44 -9.86 2.99
N THR A 534 2.27 -9.92 4.32
CA THR A 534 1.27 -10.78 4.97
C THR A 534 -0.17 -10.28 4.77
N VAL A 535 -0.36 -8.97 4.58
CA VAL A 535 -1.68 -8.39 4.31
C VAL A 535 -2.02 -8.39 2.82
N LEU A 536 -1.06 -8.73 1.95
CA LEU A 536 -1.26 -8.85 0.50
C LEU A 536 -1.51 -10.30 0.11
N ARG A 537 -2.68 -10.58 -0.46
CA ARG A 537 -3.06 -11.95 -0.81
C ARG A 537 -2.51 -12.42 -2.14
N GLN A 538 -2.56 -11.57 -3.17
CA GLN A 538 -2.15 -11.99 -4.49
C GLN A 538 -0.64 -11.93 -4.63
N GLN A 539 -0.09 -12.91 -5.35
CA GLN A 539 1.34 -12.95 -5.64
C GLN A 539 1.77 -11.71 -6.43
N ARG A 540 0.94 -11.25 -7.39
CA ARG A 540 1.20 -10.04 -8.19
C ARG A 540 1.34 -8.79 -7.34
N ASP A 541 0.46 -8.56 -6.37
CA ASP A 541 0.51 -7.38 -5.48
C ASP A 541 1.84 -7.32 -4.73
N ARG A 542 2.30 -8.50 -4.27
CA ARG A 542 3.59 -8.64 -3.62
C ARG A 542 4.76 -8.44 -4.58
N GLN A 543 4.68 -8.96 -5.81
CA GLN A 543 5.72 -8.78 -6.82
C GLN A 543 5.89 -7.29 -7.17
N PHE A 544 4.77 -6.56 -7.30
CA PHE A 544 4.76 -5.12 -7.56
C PHE A 544 5.53 -4.34 -6.49
N LEU A 545 5.25 -4.61 -5.21
CA LEU A 545 5.88 -3.90 -4.10
C LEU A 545 7.32 -4.32 -3.83
N TYR A 546 7.62 -5.62 -3.85
CA TYR A 546 8.89 -6.13 -3.36
C TYR A 546 9.98 -6.25 -4.42
N ALA A 547 9.68 -6.06 -5.71
CA ALA A 547 10.71 -6.02 -6.75
C ALA A 547 11.70 -4.87 -6.52
N PRO A 548 13.02 -5.06 -6.58
CA PRO A 548 13.96 -3.95 -6.46
C PRO A 548 13.74 -2.89 -7.53
N VAL A 549 13.73 -3.28 -8.80
CA VAL A 549 13.42 -2.39 -9.91
C VAL A 549 12.08 -2.79 -10.51
N LEU A 550 11.19 -1.81 -10.70
CA LEU A 550 9.90 -2.01 -11.35
C LEU A 550 9.88 -1.20 -12.65
N VAL A 551 9.60 -1.86 -13.78
CA VAL A 551 9.36 -1.18 -15.05
C VAL A 551 7.86 -1.25 -15.35
N CYS A 552 7.25 -0.09 -15.52
CA CYS A 552 5.82 0.07 -15.80
C CYS A 552 5.59 1.28 -16.71
N THR A 553 4.34 1.54 -17.09
CA THR A 553 3.97 2.82 -17.69
C THR A 553 3.71 3.86 -16.59
N ILE A 554 3.69 5.14 -16.96
CA ILE A 554 3.35 6.24 -16.05
C ILE A 554 1.93 6.12 -15.49
N ASP A 555 0.97 5.63 -16.29
CA ASP A 555 -0.43 5.47 -15.87
C ASP A 555 -0.56 4.61 -14.61
N HIS A 556 0.23 3.53 -14.51
CA HIS A 556 0.21 2.64 -13.35
C HIS A 556 0.67 3.34 -12.06
N ILE A 557 1.47 4.40 -12.17
CA ILE A 557 1.92 5.20 -11.02
C ILE A 557 0.96 6.36 -10.76
N MET A 558 0.33 6.91 -11.80
CA MET A 558 -0.71 7.94 -11.68
C MET A 558 -1.89 7.46 -10.83
N ASP A 559 -2.20 6.16 -10.82
CA ASP A 559 -3.20 5.57 -9.93
C ASP A 559 -2.99 5.92 -8.45
N ALA A 560 -1.76 6.24 -8.00
CA ALA A 560 -1.47 6.71 -6.65
C ALA A 560 -2.27 7.96 -6.25
N THR A 561 -2.60 8.82 -7.21
CA THR A 561 -3.31 10.09 -6.99
C THR A 561 -4.65 10.17 -7.74
N GLU A 562 -4.77 9.48 -8.88
CA GLU A 562 -5.93 9.58 -9.77
C GLU A 562 -7.05 8.57 -9.48
N THR A 563 -6.82 7.59 -8.61
CA THR A 563 -7.84 6.60 -8.27
C THR A 563 -9.03 7.24 -7.55
N LYS A 564 -10.19 7.24 -8.22
CA LYS A 564 -11.45 7.79 -7.68
C LYS A 564 -12.28 6.77 -6.90
N ARG A 565 -12.12 5.47 -7.19
CA ARG A 565 -12.88 4.37 -6.59
C ARG A 565 -11.99 3.15 -6.41
N GLY A 566 -12.21 2.40 -5.33
CA GLY A 566 -11.53 1.14 -5.08
C GLY A 566 -10.11 1.31 -4.55
N GLY A 567 -9.43 0.18 -4.38
CA GLY A 567 -8.11 0.10 -3.74
C GLY A 567 -6.89 0.26 -4.65
N ARG A 568 -7.06 0.63 -5.93
CA ARG A 568 -5.96 0.61 -6.92
C ARG A 568 -4.80 1.53 -6.58
N TYR A 569 -5.04 2.65 -5.91
CA TYR A 569 -3.97 3.55 -5.43
C TYR A 569 -3.04 2.93 -4.38
N ILE A 570 -3.47 1.89 -3.65
CA ILE A 570 -2.74 1.37 -2.50
C ILE A 570 -1.33 0.89 -2.89
N LEU A 571 -1.22 0.12 -3.98
CA LEU A 571 0.06 -0.43 -4.40
C LEU A 571 1.01 0.65 -4.96
N PRO A 572 0.59 1.52 -5.90
CA PRO A 572 1.40 2.65 -6.36
C PRO A 572 1.84 3.58 -5.22
N SER A 573 0.96 3.92 -4.27
CA SER A 573 1.31 4.76 -3.13
C SER A 573 2.38 4.13 -2.24
N LEU A 574 2.25 2.84 -1.89
CA LEU A 574 3.28 2.11 -1.14
C LEU A 574 4.59 1.99 -1.94
N ARG A 575 4.50 1.80 -3.25
CA ARG A 575 5.66 1.68 -4.13
C ARG A 575 6.45 2.99 -4.19
N LEU A 576 5.78 4.12 -4.36
CA LEU A 576 6.37 5.47 -4.32
C LEU A 576 6.96 5.82 -2.96
N MET A 577 6.34 5.38 -1.87
CA MET A 577 6.85 5.59 -0.52
C MET A 577 8.20 4.89 -0.28
N SER A 578 8.47 3.79 -0.97
CA SER A 578 9.63 2.93 -0.72
C SER A 578 10.66 2.89 -1.86
N SER A 579 10.48 3.67 -2.93
CA SER A 579 11.33 3.58 -4.13
C SER A 579 11.51 4.95 -4.79
N ASP A 580 12.68 5.19 -5.35
CA ASP A 580 12.90 6.36 -6.21
C ASP A 580 12.07 6.23 -7.51
N LEU A 581 11.83 7.34 -8.21
CA LEU A 581 11.05 7.39 -9.45
C LEU A 581 11.87 7.99 -10.60
N VAL A 582 11.93 7.28 -11.72
CA VAL A 582 12.37 7.78 -13.02
C VAL A 582 11.17 7.77 -13.94
N ILE A 583 10.82 8.94 -14.47
CA ILE A 583 9.84 9.07 -15.55
C ILE A 583 10.62 9.28 -16.85
N ASP A 584 10.55 8.31 -17.76
CA ASP A 584 11.30 8.30 -19.02
C ASP A 584 10.34 8.64 -20.17
N GLU A 585 10.78 9.56 -21.04
CA GLU A 585 9.99 10.16 -22.13
C GLU A 585 8.62 10.70 -21.61
N VAL A 586 8.66 11.63 -20.65
CA VAL A 586 7.46 12.20 -20.00
C VAL A 586 6.67 13.16 -20.90
N ASP A 587 7.29 13.62 -21.99
CA ASP A 587 6.72 14.52 -22.98
C ASP A 587 5.86 13.82 -24.05
N ASP A 588 5.95 12.48 -24.13
CA ASP A 588 5.05 11.62 -24.90
C ASP A 588 3.73 11.36 -24.15
#